data_AF-A0AAU4NX41-F1
#
_entry.id   AF-A0AAU4NX41-F1
#
_cell.length_a   1.000
_cell.length_b   1.000
_cell.length_c   1.000
_cell.angle_alpha   90.00
_cell.angle_beta   90.00
_cell.angle_gamma   90.00
#
_symmetry.space_group_name_H-M   'P 1'
#
loop_
_entity.id
_entity.type
_entity.pdbx_description
1 polymer ?
#
loop_
_entity_poly.entity_id
_entity_poly.type
_entity_poly.pdbx_seq_one_letter_code
_entity_poly.pdbx_strand_id
1 'polypeptide(L)'
;MSSTDTYWTTYDNALDDAAGATTTGELIAALNRHFAPSAGVAFFPNGADRDLLGTLTDAGHFTLVWMRADYYFAMRDSAGDGFTFIEGDLVHGVERPL
;
A
#
# COMPACT_ATOMS: atom_id res chain seq x y z
N MET A 1 19.08 -2.70 -18.29
CA MET A 1 17.66 -2.75 -17.90
C MET A 1 16.97 -1.53 -18.48
N SER A 2 15.78 -1.70 -19.03
CA SER A 2 14.97 -0.56 -19.47
C SER A 2 14.42 0.20 -18.26
N SER A 3 13.97 1.44 -18.45
CA SER A 3 13.28 2.21 -17.39
C SER A 3 12.05 1.48 -16.85
N THR A 4 11.38 0.72 -17.71
CA THR A 4 10.22 -0.11 -17.36
C THR A 4 10.62 -1.28 -16.47
N ASP A 5 11.70 -2.00 -16.80
CA ASP A 5 12.17 -3.13 -15.96
C ASP A 5 12.60 -2.66 -14.56
N THR A 6 13.25 -1.49 -14.49
CA THR A 6 13.65 -0.89 -13.20
C THR A 6 12.43 -0.50 -12.37
N TYR A 7 11.41 0.10 -13.00
CA TYR A 7 10.15 0.44 -12.31
C TYR A 7 9.49 -0.80 -11.69
N TRP A 8 9.30 -1.87 -12.48
CA TRP A 8 8.67 -3.11 -12.00
C TRP A 8 9.46 -3.79 -10.90
N THR A 9 10.79 -3.81 -11.02
CA THR A 9 11.67 -4.32 -9.96
C THR A 9 11.49 -3.52 -8.66
N THR A 10 11.45 -2.19 -8.74
CA THR A 10 11.22 -1.34 -7.56
C THR A 10 9.83 -1.54 -6.97
N TYR A 11 8.81 -1.74 -7.82
CA TYR A 11 7.45 -2.02 -7.39
C TYR A 11 7.34 -3.33 -6.61
N ASP A 12 7.91 -4.43 -7.13
CA ASP A 12 7.91 -5.72 -6.44
C ASP A 12 8.65 -5.64 -5.10
N ASN A 13 9.82 -4.98 -5.07
CA ASN A 13 10.56 -4.77 -3.82
C ASN A 13 9.75 -3.96 -2.79
N ALA A 14 8.95 -2.98 -3.23
CA ALA A 14 8.09 -2.22 -2.35
C ALA A 14 6.97 -3.09 -1.76
N LEU A 15 6.36 -3.97 -2.56
CA LEU A 15 5.36 -4.92 -2.07
C LEU A 15 5.93 -5.98 -1.14
N ASP A 16 7.15 -6.46 -1.40
CA ASP A 16 7.83 -7.41 -0.51
C ASP A 16 8.13 -6.79 0.86
N ASP A 17 8.58 -5.53 0.87
CA ASP A 17 8.76 -4.77 2.11
C ASP A 17 7.43 -4.47 2.81
N ALA A 18 6.36 -4.17 2.06
CA ALA A 18 5.02 -3.95 2.61
C ALA A 18 4.46 -5.20 3.28
N ALA A 19 4.69 -6.38 2.71
CA ALA A 19 4.24 -7.66 3.26
C ALA A 19 4.85 -7.94 4.65
N GLY A 20 6.04 -7.39 4.93
CA GLY A 20 6.71 -7.51 6.22
C GLY A 20 6.27 -6.48 7.27
N ALA A 21 5.48 -5.47 6.90
CA ALA A 21 5.02 -4.44 7.82
C ALA A 21 3.88 -4.97 8.72
N THR A 22 3.96 -4.69 10.02
CA THR A 22 2.96 -5.12 11.01
C THR A 22 2.18 -3.96 11.61
N THR A 23 2.65 -2.74 11.37
CA THR A 23 2.02 -1.50 11.84
C THR A 23 1.83 -0.53 10.69
N THR A 24 0.89 0.40 10.85
CA THR A 24 0.64 1.47 9.86
C THR A 24 1.90 2.31 9.60
N GLY A 25 2.65 2.64 10.64
CA GLY A 25 3.90 3.41 10.52
C GLY A 25 5.01 2.67 9.77
N GLU A 26 5.17 1.37 10.03
CA GLU A 26 6.12 0.53 9.30
C GLU A 26 5.76 0.43 7.82
N LEU A 27 4.47 0.28 7.50
CA LEU A 27 3.98 0.21 6.13
C LEU A 27 4.32 1.50 5.37
N ILE A 28 3.98 2.66 5.93
CA ILE A 28 4.30 3.96 5.34
C ILE A 28 5.81 4.12 5.16
N ALA A 29 6.60 3.77 6.17
CA ALA A 29 8.05 3.84 6.09
C ALA A 29 8.61 2.91 4.99
N ALA A 30 8.13 1.67 4.91
CA ALA A 30 8.54 0.68 3.91
C ALA A 30 8.31 1.20 2.49
N LEU A 31 7.11 1.74 2.21
CA LEU A 31 6.78 2.23 0.87
C LEU A 31 7.56 3.49 0.49
N ASN A 32 7.75 4.40 1.44
CA ASN A 32 8.53 5.62 1.23
C ASN A 32 10.03 5.36 0.99
N ARG A 33 10.57 4.16 1.30
CA ARG A 33 11.96 3.80 0.93
C ARG A 33 12.15 3.64 -0.57
N HIS A 34 11.10 3.24 -1.28
CA HIS A 34 11.15 2.94 -2.71
C HIS A 34 10.65 4.11 -3.56
N PHE A 35 9.70 4.90 -3.05
CA PHE A 35 9.08 6.00 -3.77
C PHE A 35 8.92 7.24 -2.87
N ALA A 36 9.75 8.27 -3.07
CA ALA A 36 9.71 9.54 -2.33
C ALA A 36 9.02 10.66 -3.14
N PRO A 37 8.36 11.67 -2.52
CA PRO A 37 8.16 11.91 -1.08
C PRO A 37 6.79 11.47 -0.53
N SER A 38 5.86 11.06 -1.40
CA SER A 38 4.69 10.26 -1.00
C SER A 38 4.58 9.08 -1.95
N ALA A 39 4.13 7.95 -1.43
CA ALA A 39 3.71 6.79 -2.19
C ALA A 39 2.65 7.11 -3.29
N GLY A 40 2.05 8.31 -3.24
CA GLY A 40 0.86 8.80 -3.93
C GLY A 40 0.79 8.83 -5.43
N VAL A 41 1.85 8.45 -6.12
CA VAL A 41 1.82 8.30 -7.58
C VAL A 41 2.46 6.98 -8.02
N ALA A 42 3.03 6.21 -7.09
CA ALA A 42 3.84 5.03 -7.40
C ALA A 42 3.05 3.73 -7.44
N PHE A 43 1.86 3.68 -6.82
CA PHE A 43 0.98 2.52 -6.85
C PHE A 43 0.01 2.59 -8.04
N PHE A 44 0.58 2.72 -9.24
CA PHE A 44 -0.12 2.53 -10.50
C PHE A 44 0.64 1.55 -11.37
N PRO A 45 0.11 0.34 -11.47
CA PRO A 45 -0.27 -0.03 -12.83
C PRO A 45 -1.55 -0.87 -12.86
N ASN A 46 -2.55 -0.35 -13.57
CA ASN A 46 -3.53 -1.21 -14.22
C ASN A 46 -2.77 -2.28 -15.03
N GLY A 47 -2.81 -3.54 -14.58
CA GLY A 47 -2.12 -4.67 -15.19
C GLY A 47 -0.93 -5.25 -14.41
N ALA A 48 -0.73 -4.89 -13.14
CA ALA A 48 0.20 -5.59 -12.26
C ALA A 48 -0.28 -7.02 -11.94
N ASP A 49 0.65 -7.98 -11.80
CA ASP A 49 0.32 -9.32 -11.28
C ASP A 49 0.03 -9.32 -9.77
N ARG A 50 0.53 -8.30 -9.05
CA ARG A 50 0.38 -8.10 -7.61
C ARG A 50 -0.06 -6.66 -7.31
N ASP A 51 -0.92 -6.50 -6.32
CA ASP A 51 -1.30 -5.19 -5.79
C ASP A 51 -1.14 -5.11 -4.27
N LEU A 52 -1.25 -3.90 -3.73
CA LEU A 52 -1.08 -3.65 -2.30
C LEU A 52 -2.19 -4.30 -1.46
N LEU A 53 -3.45 -4.26 -1.90
CA LEU A 53 -4.57 -4.83 -1.15
C LEU A 53 -4.43 -6.36 -1.01
N GLY A 54 -4.12 -7.05 -2.10
CA GLY A 54 -3.84 -8.48 -2.13
C GLY A 54 -2.63 -8.82 -1.28
N THR A 55 -1.53 -8.07 -1.42
CA THR A 55 -0.30 -8.27 -0.63
C THR A 55 -0.56 -8.16 0.88
N LEU A 56 -1.30 -7.15 1.32
CA LEU A 56 -1.62 -6.97 2.75
C LEU A 56 -2.63 -7.99 3.26
N THR A 57 -3.57 -8.41 2.42
CA THR A 57 -4.53 -9.47 2.74
C THR A 57 -3.83 -10.80 2.93
N ASP A 58 -2.91 -11.15 2.02
CA ASP A 58 -2.13 -12.39 2.08
C ASP A 58 -1.17 -12.42 3.27
N ALA A 59 -0.59 -11.27 3.64
CA ALA A 59 0.26 -11.14 4.83
C ALA A 59 -0.53 -11.28 6.14
N GLY A 60 -1.80 -10.88 6.17
CA GLY A 60 -2.71 -11.11 7.30
C GLY A 60 -2.45 -10.23 8.54
N HIS A 61 -1.61 -9.21 8.44
CA HIS A 61 -1.31 -8.28 9.55
C HIS A 61 -2.35 -7.18 9.73
N PHE A 62 -3.14 -6.89 8.69
CA PHE A 62 -4.10 -5.80 8.66
C PHE A 62 -5.52 -6.32 8.45
N THR A 63 -6.50 -5.60 9.00
CA THR A 63 -7.92 -5.90 8.82
C THR A 63 -8.57 -4.83 7.95
N LEU A 64 -9.31 -5.26 6.91
CA LEU A 64 -10.08 -4.36 6.05
C LEU A 64 -11.21 -3.66 6.84
N VAL A 65 -11.29 -2.34 6.72
CA VAL A 65 -12.33 -1.50 7.36
C VAL A 65 -13.45 -1.18 6.39
N TRP A 66 -13.11 -0.66 5.21
CA TRP A 66 -14.05 -0.41 4.13
C TRP A 66 -13.33 -0.43 2.78
N MET A 67 -14.10 -0.64 1.72
CA MET A 67 -13.62 -0.59 0.34
C MET A 67 -14.72 0.01 -0.53
N ARG A 68 -14.38 1.03 -1.33
CA ARG A 68 -15.26 1.56 -2.40
C ARG A 68 -14.88 0.98 -3.76
N ALA A 69 -13.58 0.81 -3.98
CA ALA A 69 -12.95 0.05 -5.04
C ALA A 69 -11.66 -0.56 -4.49
N ASP A 70 -11.06 -1.54 -5.15
CA ASP A 70 -9.76 -2.12 -4.79
C ASP A 70 -8.62 -1.09 -4.75
N TYR A 71 -8.72 0.02 -5.49
CA TYR A 71 -7.83 1.17 -5.40
C TYR A 71 -8.28 2.26 -4.41
N TYR A 72 -9.32 1.98 -3.61
CA TYR A 72 -9.85 2.91 -2.61
C TYR A 72 -10.45 2.18 -1.40
N PHE A 73 -9.61 1.99 -0.38
CA PHE A 73 -9.91 1.19 0.81
C PHE A 73 -9.27 1.74 2.08
N ALA A 74 -9.68 1.26 3.23
CA ALA A 74 -9.02 1.53 4.51
C ALA A 74 -8.78 0.23 5.28
N MET A 75 -7.66 0.16 6.02
CA MET A 75 -7.33 -0.97 6.88
C MET A 75 -6.87 -0.50 8.28
N ARG A 76 -6.94 -1.40 9.27
CA ARG A 76 -6.39 -1.21 10.61
C ARG A 76 -5.32 -2.26 10.93
N ASP A 77 -4.30 -1.85 11.66
CA ASP A 77 -3.35 -2.76 12.29
C ASP A 77 -3.90 -3.33 13.62
N SER A 78 -3.13 -4.23 14.22
CA SER A 78 -3.50 -4.90 15.48
C SER A 78 -3.59 -3.96 16.70
N ALA A 79 -2.95 -2.79 16.64
CA ALA A 79 -3.04 -1.76 17.68
C ALA A 79 -4.27 -0.86 17.51
N GLY A 80 -4.99 -1.00 16.39
CA GLY A 80 -6.18 -0.21 16.07
C GLY A 80 -5.87 1.11 15.36
N ASP A 81 -4.60 1.42 15.08
CA ASP A 81 -4.24 2.50 14.17
C ASP A 81 -4.59 2.08 12.74
N GLY A 82 -4.85 3.05 11.87
CA GLY A 82 -5.27 2.74 10.53
C GLY A 82 -4.91 3.80 9.50
N PHE A 83 -5.05 3.39 8.26
CA PHE A 83 -4.80 4.22 7.09
C PHE A 83 -5.91 4.04 6.06
N THR A 84 -6.02 5.03 5.18
CA THR A 84 -6.84 5.00 3.98
C THR A 84 -5.92 5.04 2.78
N PHE A 85 -6.08 4.06 1.90
CA PHE A 85 -5.46 4.02 0.58
C PHE A 85 -6.35 4.74 -0.43
N ILE A 86 -5.84 5.77 -1.08
CA ILE A 86 -6.56 6.62 -2.03
C ILE A 86 -5.72 6.75 -3.29
N GLU A 87 -6.08 6.04 -4.36
CA GLU A 87 -5.44 6.22 -5.68
C GLU A 87 -3.90 6.19 -5.62
N GLY A 88 -3.35 5.36 -4.73
CA GLY A 88 -1.90 5.21 -4.54
C GLY A 88 -1.31 5.92 -3.32
N ASP A 89 -2.03 6.82 -2.67
CA ASP A 89 -1.59 7.45 -1.43
C ASP A 89 -2.04 6.66 -0.20
N LEU A 90 -1.20 6.63 0.84
CA LEU A 90 -1.61 6.26 2.19
C LEU A 90 -1.78 7.52 3.03
N VAL A 91 -2.99 7.72 3.52
CA VAL A 91 -3.34 8.80 4.45
C VAL A 91 -3.66 8.17 5.80
N HIS A 92 -3.11 8.74 6.88
CA HIS A 92 -3.46 8.29 8.23
C HIS A 92 -4.96 8.48 8.52
N GLY A 93 -5.54 7.52 9.23
CA GLY A 93 -6.96 7.46 9.56
C GLY A 93 -7.77 6.58 8.62
N VAL A 94 -8.99 6.24 9.05
CA VAL A 94 -9.90 5.31 8.34
C VAL A 94 -11.25 5.94 8.01
N GLU A 95 -11.34 7.26 8.09
CA GLU A 95 -12.57 7.99 7.82
C GLU A 95 -12.95 7.84 6.36
N ARG A 96 -14.22 7.46 6.11
CA ARG A 96 -14.74 7.39 4.75
C ARG A 96 -15.02 8.82 4.27
N PRO A 97 -14.39 9.28 3.20
CA PRO A 97 -14.72 10.59 2.63
C PRO A 97 -16.16 10.58 2.13
N LEU A 98 -16.85 11.70 2.39
CA LEU A 98 -18.25 11.93 2.07
C LEU A 98 -18.51 11.87 0.55
#